data_AF-A0A9D7XEB5-F1
#
_entry.id   AF-A0A9D7XEB5-F1
#
_cell.length_a   1.000
_cell.length_b   1.000
_cell.length_c   1.000
_cell.angle_alpha   90.00
_cell.angle_beta   90.00
_cell.angle_gamma   90.00
#
_symmetry.space_group_name_H-M   'P 1'
#
loop_
_entity.id
_entity.type
_entity.pdbx_description
1 polymer ?
#
loop_
_entity_poly.entity_id
_entity_poly.type
_entity_poly.pdbx_seq_one_letter_code
_entity_poly.pdbx_strand_id
1 'polypeptide(L)'
;MATDPSLISFEHFVEAYRQHMSSLPGHTEVKIDATTRTLRYRFAGQVHGLDLTRAYADFGAGDRSLAAFIEARANSLPSRQSEGPRSLEEAGSRLLPMIRDRRYLGLAVLMAQVSAPTAEVPALPFRELAGELVVTLALDSETTIQTLAEADLAAWGVDFDTACERAIANLRRRGLPAMEELAPGLYGSRGGDPYAVSCLLLPELTSSLPLRGEGHRQPSGFRPVAAGRLAGFCRAGGAGTADGQCHRRGPPSALGPVDPAQCAGLGHG
;
A
#
# COMPACT_ATOMS: atom_id res chain seq x y z
N MET A 1 -20.33 -20.80 -25.66
CA MET A 1 -21.28 -21.01 -24.54
C MET A 1 -20.68 -20.31 -23.33
N ALA A 2 -21.37 -19.29 -22.80
CA ALA A 2 -20.94 -18.66 -21.55
C ALA A 2 -21.24 -19.64 -20.41
N THR A 3 -20.20 -20.11 -19.72
CA THR A 3 -20.34 -20.93 -18.52
C THR A 3 -20.93 -20.05 -17.43
N ASP A 4 -22.06 -20.47 -16.84
CA ASP A 4 -22.68 -19.80 -15.71
C ASP A 4 -21.66 -19.72 -14.55
N PRO A 5 -21.27 -18.50 -14.09
CA PRO A 5 -20.29 -18.32 -13.02
C PRO A 5 -20.69 -19.02 -11.72
N SER A 6 -21.98 -19.24 -11.50
CA SER A 6 -22.52 -19.87 -10.28
C SER A 6 -22.28 -21.38 -10.18
N LEU A 7 -21.81 -22.03 -11.24
CA LEU A 7 -21.58 -23.48 -11.31
C LEU A 7 -20.10 -23.89 -11.27
N ILE A 8 -19.17 -22.93 -11.25
CA ILE A 8 -17.73 -23.23 -11.25
C ILE A 8 -17.26 -23.36 -9.81
N SER A 9 -16.79 -24.55 -9.41
CA SER A 9 -16.25 -24.74 -8.07
C SER A 9 -14.94 -23.97 -7.86
N PHE A 10 -14.61 -23.67 -6.61
CA PHE A 10 -13.34 -23.04 -6.26
C PHE A 10 -12.14 -23.86 -6.75
N GLU A 11 -12.20 -25.19 -6.63
CA GLU A 11 -11.14 -26.09 -7.09
C GLU A 11 -10.96 -26.04 -8.61
N HIS A 12 -12.06 -26.00 -9.36
CA HIS A 12 -12.01 -25.86 -10.81
C HIS A 12 -11.41 -24.50 -11.21
N PHE A 13 -11.82 -23.42 -10.54
CA PHE A 13 -11.27 -22.09 -10.74
C PHE A 13 -9.75 -22.07 -10.49
N VAL A 14 -9.31 -22.63 -9.36
CA VAL A 14 -7.90 -22.70 -8.95
C VAL A 14 -7.06 -23.44 -9.98
N GLU A 15 -7.54 -24.59 -10.46
CA GLU A 15 -6.82 -25.41 -11.43
C GLU A 15 -6.75 -24.74 -12.80
N ALA A 16 -7.85 -24.14 -13.27
CA ALA A 16 -7.87 -23.37 -14.50
C ALA A 16 -6.90 -22.17 -14.44
N TYR A 17 -6.85 -21.47 -13.30
CA TYR A 17 -5.93 -20.36 -13.08
C TYR A 17 -4.47 -20.82 -13.09
N ARG A 18 -4.16 -21.94 -12.41
CA ARG A 18 -2.82 -22.54 -12.39
C ARG A 18 -2.37 -22.94 -13.80
N GLN A 19 -3.25 -23.60 -14.57
CA GLN A 19 -2.96 -24.03 -15.94
C GLN A 19 -2.68 -22.83 -16.84
N HIS A 20 -3.52 -21.78 -16.77
CA HIS A 20 -3.30 -20.56 -17.53
C HIS A 20 -1.97 -19.91 -17.16
N MET A 21 -1.69 -19.71 -15.86
CA MET A 21 -0.45 -19.09 -15.41
C MET A 21 0.80 -19.90 -15.77
N SER A 22 0.69 -21.24 -15.81
CA SER A 22 1.78 -22.14 -16.22
C SER A 22 2.05 -22.11 -17.73
N SER A 23 1.05 -21.73 -18.55
CA SER A 23 1.23 -21.59 -20.00
C SER A 23 1.82 -20.24 -20.41
N LEU A 24 1.92 -19.28 -19.48
CA LEU A 24 2.45 -17.96 -19.77
C LEU A 24 3.98 -17.98 -19.89
N PRO A 25 4.55 -17.32 -20.93
CA PRO A 25 5.99 -17.20 -21.07
C PRO A 25 6.61 -16.42 -19.90
N GLY A 26 7.82 -16.83 -19.49
CA GLY A 26 8.57 -16.19 -18.39
C GLY A 26 8.08 -16.52 -16.99
N HIS A 27 6.93 -17.18 -16.83
CA HIS A 27 6.40 -17.62 -15.55
C HIS A 27 6.94 -19.02 -15.24
N THR A 28 7.60 -19.16 -14.09
CA THR A 28 8.22 -20.39 -13.62
C THR A 28 7.80 -20.66 -12.18
N GLU A 29 7.98 -21.89 -11.68
CA GLU A 29 7.65 -22.27 -10.30
C GLU A 29 6.19 -21.96 -9.88
N VAL A 30 5.23 -22.04 -10.80
CA VAL A 30 3.80 -21.81 -10.53
C VAL A 30 3.27 -22.89 -9.60
N LYS A 31 3.02 -22.53 -8.34
CA LYS A 31 2.59 -23.42 -7.25
C LYS A 31 1.42 -22.83 -6.51
N ILE A 32 0.51 -23.67 -6.05
CA ILE A 32 -0.56 -23.27 -5.15
C ILE A 32 -0.14 -23.62 -3.73
N ASP A 33 -0.15 -22.64 -2.84
CA ASP A 33 -0.14 -22.88 -1.41
C ASP A 33 -1.58 -23.13 -0.96
N ALA A 34 -1.90 -24.38 -0.65
CA ALA A 34 -3.24 -24.79 -0.25
C ALA A 34 -3.66 -24.21 1.11
N THR A 35 -2.70 -23.91 1.99
CA THR A 35 -2.97 -23.35 3.32
C THR A 35 -3.35 -21.88 3.23
N THR A 36 -2.61 -21.11 2.44
CA THR A 36 -2.86 -19.67 2.26
C THR A 36 -3.74 -19.36 1.05
N ARG A 37 -4.19 -20.39 0.30
CA ARG A 37 -4.94 -20.26 -0.96
C ARG A 37 -4.31 -19.25 -1.92
N THR A 38 -2.99 -19.24 -1.96
CA THR A 38 -2.21 -18.28 -2.74
C THR A 38 -1.54 -18.99 -3.91
N LEU A 39 -1.72 -18.46 -5.11
CA LEU A 39 -0.90 -18.86 -6.25
C LEU A 39 0.44 -18.12 -6.17
N ARG A 40 1.52 -18.87 -5.98
CA ARG A 40 2.89 -18.37 -6.05
C ARG A 40 3.49 -18.68 -7.40
N TYR A 41 4.19 -17.73 -8.00
CA TYR A 41 4.91 -17.94 -9.24
C TYR A 41 6.16 -17.05 -9.27
N ARG A 42 7.13 -17.43 -10.09
CA ARG A 42 8.33 -16.64 -10.36
C ARG A 42 8.26 -16.04 -11.75
N PHE A 43 8.51 -14.74 -11.86
CA PHE A 43 8.64 -14.05 -13.14
C PHE A 43 9.81 -13.07 -13.06
N ALA A 44 10.63 -13.01 -14.12
CA ALA A 44 11.84 -12.18 -14.15
C ALA A 44 12.74 -12.31 -12.89
N GLY A 45 12.82 -13.53 -12.32
CA GLY A 45 13.57 -13.81 -11.09
C GLY A 45 12.87 -13.45 -9.79
N GLN A 46 11.80 -12.65 -9.80
CA GLN A 46 11.02 -12.25 -8.64
C GLN A 46 9.89 -13.23 -8.32
N VAL A 47 9.59 -13.40 -7.03
CA VAL A 47 8.48 -14.25 -6.56
C VAL A 47 7.25 -13.36 -6.34
N HIS A 48 6.16 -13.74 -6.97
CA HIS A 48 4.86 -13.07 -6.87
C HIS A 48 3.84 -14.00 -6.20
N GLY A 49 2.81 -13.41 -5.60
CA GLY A 49 1.70 -14.10 -4.97
C GLY A 49 0.37 -13.49 -5.35
N LEU A 50 -0.64 -14.32 -5.60
CA LEU A 50 -2.01 -13.92 -5.85
C LEU A 50 -2.96 -14.66 -4.90
N ASP A 51 -3.81 -13.91 -4.19
CA ASP A 51 -4.88 -14.48 -3.37
C ASP A 51 -6.01 -15.03 -4.25
N LEU A 52 -6.15 -16.36 -4.28
CA LEU A 52 -7.16 -17.03 -5.09
C LEU A 52 -8.57 -16.93 -4.50
N THR A 53 -8.70 -16.72 -3.19
CA THR A 53 -10.01 -16.53 -2.54
C THR A 53 -10.60 -15.20 -2.98
N ARG A 54 -9.80 -14.13 -2.96
CA ARG A 54 -10.22 -12.83 -3.47
C ARG A 54 -10.49 -12.88 -4.96
N ALA A 55 -9.61 -13.49 -5.75
CA ALA A 55 -9.81 -13.61 -7.19
C ALA A 55 -11.08 -14.40 -7.54
N TYR A 56 -11.42 -15.43 -6.78
CA TYR A 56 -12.66 -16.19 -6.98
C TYR A 56 -13.92 -15.39 -6.61
N ALA A 57 -13.87 -14.61 -5.53
CA ALA A 57 -14.96 -13.69 -5.17
C ALA A 57 -15.17 -12.62 -6.26
N ASP A 58 -14.08 -12.03 -6.78
CA ASP A 58 -14.11 -11.08 -7.88
C ASP A 58 -14.73 -11.71 -9.16
N PHE A 59 -14.42 -12.98 -9.43
CA PHE A 59 -15.00 -13.73 -10.56
C PHE A 59 -16.52 -13.92 -10.39
N GLY A 60 -16.96 -14.38 -9.22
CA GLY A 60 -18.37 -14.64 -8.94
C GLY A 60 -19.25 -13.39 -8.94
N ALA A 61 -18.65 -12.21 -8.72
CA ALA A 61 -19.35 -10.93 -8.80
C ALA A 61 -19.47 -10.38 -10.24
N GLY A 62 -18.73 -10.96 -11.20
CA GLY A 62 -18.70 -10.52 -12.59
C GLY A 62 -19.58 -11.34 -13.54
N ASP A 63 -19.72 -10.86 -14.77
CA ASP A 63 -20.45 -11.51 -15.87
C ASP A 63 -19.52 -12.18 -16.90
N ARG A 64 -18.21 -12.13 -16.67
CA ARG A 64 -17.20 -12.67 -17.58
C ARG A 64 -17.17 -14.19 -17.52
N SER A 65 -16.86 -14.82 -18.65
CA SER A 65 -16.49 -16.24 -18.65
C SER A 65 -15.20 -16.45 -17.85
N LEU A 66 -15.02 -17.65 -17.29
CA LEU A 66 -13.82 -18.01 -16.52
C LEU A 66 -12.53 -17.70 -17.28
N ALA A 67 -12.46 -18.09 -18.55
CA ALA A 67 -11.28 -17.85 -19.39
C ALA A 67 -11.00 -16.35 -19.56
N ALA A 68 -12.02 -15.55 -19.89
CA ALA A 68 -11.86 -14.11 -20.07
C ALA A 68 -11.52 -13.39 -18.75
N PHE A 69 -12.04 -13.87 -17.62
CA PHE A 69 -11.68 -13.36 -16.31
C PHE A 69 -10.22 -13.66 -15.97
N ILE A 70 -9.79 -14.92 -16.11
CA ILE A 70 -8.41 -15.34 -15.82
C ILE A 70 -7.43 -14.56 -16.70
N GLU A 71 -7.71 -14.44 -18.00
CA GLU A 71 -6.85 -13.69 -18.93
C GLU A 71 -6.75 -12.21 -18.55
N ALA A 72 -7.87 -11.53 -18.30
CA ALA A 72 -7.88 -10.13 -17.88
C ALA A 72 -7.11 -9.93 -16.57
N ARG A 73 -7.31 -10.84 -15.60
CA ARG A 73 -6.61 -10.83 -14.31
C ARG A 73 -5.12 -11.11 -14.50
N ALA A 74 -4.73 -12.07 -15.33
CA ALA A 74 -3.34 -12.38 -15.61
C ALA A 74 -2.63 -11.19 -16.27
N ASN A 75 -3.28 -10.50 -17.21
CA ASN A 75 -2.76 -9.28 -17.84
C ASN A 75 -2.62 -8.11 -16.85
N SER A 76 -3.41 -8.09 -15.77
CA SER A 76 -3.27 -7.12 -14.69
C SER A 76 -2.07 -7.35 -13.77
N LEU A 77 -1.46 -8.54 -13.82
CA LEU A 77 -0.38 -8.88 -12.90
C LEU A 77 0.83 -7.96 -13.13
N PRO A 78 1.50 -7.49 -12.07
CA PRO A 78 2.70 -6.67 -12.20
C PRO A 78 3.78 -7.33 -13.06
N SER A 79 3.87 -8.66 -13.07
CA SER A 79 4.77 -9.43 -13.94
C SER A 79 4.49 -9.25 -15.43
N ARG A 80 3.28 -8.84 -15.81
CA ARG A 80 2.87 -8.67 -17.21
C ARG A 80 2.73 -7.21 -17.62
N GLN A 81 2.76 -6.29 -16.67
CA GLN A 81 2.83 -4.88 -16.98
C GLN A 81 4.24 -4.59 -17.52
N SER A 82 4.32 -3.72 -18.53
CA SER A 82 5.60 -3.23 -19.04
C SER A 82 6.44 -2.69 -17.89
N GLU A 83 7.76 -2.59 -18.07
CA GLU A 83 8.61 -1.78 -17.18
C GLU A 83 7.85 -0.50 -16.81
N GLY A 84 7.75 -0.22 -15.51
CA GLY A 84 7.08 0.97 -15.01
C GLY A 84 7.62 2.23 -15.69
N PRO A 85 6.91 3.36 -15.60
CA PRO A 85 7.38 4.60 -16.22
C PRO A 85 8.83 4.88 -15.81
N ARG A 86 9.65 5.26 -16.77
CA ARG A 86 11.10 5.50 -16.58
C ARG A 86 11.39 6.92 -16.10
N SER A 87 10.39 7.79 -16.14
CA SER A 87 10.47 9.15 -15.62
C SER A 87 9.14 9.63 -15.06
N LEU A 88 9.18 10.75 -14.33
CA LEU A 88 8.01 11.44 -13.82
C LEU A 88 7.06 11.88 -14.96
N GLU A 89 7.59 12.27 -16.11
CA GLU A 89 6.82 12.65 -17.29
C GLU A 89 6.05 11.45 -17.85
N GLU A 90 6.67 10.27 -17.92
CA GLU A 90 6.03 9.05 -18.40
C GLU A 90 4.97 8.51 -17.43
N ALA A 91 5.14 8.76 -16.12
CA ALA A 91 4.09 8.51 -15.14
C ALA A 91 2.85 9.38 -15.42
N GLY A 92 3.05 10.60 -15.92
CA GLY A 92 2.00 11.41 -16.52
C GLY A 92 0.83 11.66 -15.58
N SER A 93 -0.40 11.43 -16.06
CA SER A 93 -1.64 11.56 -15.27
C SER A 93 -1.94 10.36 -14.36
N ARG A 94 -1.14 9.28 -14.45
CA ARG A 94 -1.29 8.08 -13.62
C ARG A 94 -0.70 8.25 -12.23
N LEU A 95 0.22 9.21 -12.06
CA LEU A 95 0.76 9.55 -10.75
C LEU A 95 -0.28 10.30 -9.92
N LEU A 96 -0.73 9.72 -8.81
CA LEU A 96 -1.77 10.28 -7.96
C LEU A 96 -1.38 10.21 -6.48
N PRO A 97 -1.83 11.19 -5.66
CA PRO A 97 -1.59 11.17 -4.24
C PRO A 97 -2.65 10.29 -3.57
N MET A 98 -2.26 9.67 -2.47
CA MET A 98 -3.10 8.73 -1.77
C MET A 98 -3.06 9.00 -0.28
N ILE A 99 -4.23 9.20 0.32
CA ILE A 99 -4.33 9.20 1.78
C ILE A 99 -4.44 7.75 2.26
N ARG A 100 -3.58 7.39 3.20
CA ARG A 100 -3.54 6.08 3.86
C ARG A 100 -3.35 6.25 5.36
N ASP A 101 -3.76 5.25 6.10
CA ASP A 101 -3.34 5.08 7.49
C ASP A 101 -1.86 4.66 7.50
N ARG A 102 -1.04 5.25 8.38
CA ARG A 102 0.39 4.97 8.50
C ARG A 102 0.68 3.48 8.68
N ARG A 103 -0.19 2.75 9.39
CA ARG A 103 -0.06 1.31 9.63
C ARG A 103 -0.22 0.50 8.35
N TYR A 104 -0.93 1.01 7.34
CA TYR A 104 -1.03 0.38 6.03
C TYR A 104 0.34 0.24 5.36
N LEU A 105 1.20 1.26 5.48
CA LEU A 105 2.55 1.21 4.91
C LEU A 105 3.40 0.14 5.59
N GLY A 106 3.31 0.03 6.92
CA GLY A 106 3.97 -1.03 7.67
C GLY A 106 3.48 -2.43 7.27
N LEU A 107 2.17 -2.59 7.08
CA LEU A 107 1.59 -3.85 6.59
C LEU A 107 2.08 -4.17 5.17
N ALA A 108 2.11 -3.19 4.26
CA ALA A 108 2.59 -3.37 2.89
C ALA A 108 4.05 -3.85 2.87
N VAL A 109 4.90 -3.27 3.71
CA VAL A 109 6.29 -3.71 3.93
C VAL A 109 6.36 -5.16 4.42
N LEU A 110 5.56 -5.52 5.43
CA LEU A 110 5.54 -6.89 5.97
C LEU A 110 5.05 -7.90 4.92
N MET A 111 4.02 -7.55 4.15
CA MET A 111 3.52 -8.39 3.06
C MET A 111 4.57 -8.61 1.96
N ALA A 112 5.33 -7.56 1.62
CA ALA A 112 6.44 -7.67 0.69
C ALA A 112 7.54 -8.62 1.22
N GLN A 113 7.90 -8.51 2.49
CA GLN A 113 8.88 -9.41 3.13
C GLN A 113 8.41 -10.86 3.17
N VAL A 114 7.14 -11.13 3.48
CA VAL A 114 6.61 -12.50 3.47
C VAL A 114 6.60 -13.08 2.05
N SER A 115 6.32 -12.24 1.05
CA SER A 115 6.25 -12.64 -0.35
C SER A 115 7.65 -12.92 -0.93
N ALA A 116 8.64 -12.11 -0.55
CA ALA A 116 10.03 -12.21 -0.98
C ALA A 116 10.99 -12.03 0.22
N PRO A 117 11.20 -13.07 1.05
CA PRO A 117 11.96 -12.97 2.30
C PRO A 117 13.42 -12.53 2.16
N THR A 118 13.99 -12.70 0.98
CA THR A 118 15.39 -12.33 0.67
C THR A 118 15.50 -11.01 -0.09
N ALA A 119 14.39 -10.39 -0.46
CA ALA A 119 14.40 -9.12 -1.16
C ALA A 119 14.65 -7.96 -0.19
N GLU A 120 15.25 -6.89 -0.71
CA GLU A 120 15.37 -5.65 0.05
C GLU A 120 13.97 -5.08 0.33
N VAL A 121 13.81 -4.58 1.54
CA VAL A 121 12.53 -4.06 2.02
C VAL A 121 12.29 -2.70 1.36
N PRO A 122 11.18 -2.50 0.63
CA PRO A 122 10.93 -1.22 -0.01
C PRO A 122 10.70 -0.14 1.04
N ALA A 123 11.46 0.95 0.95
CA ALA A 123 11.15 2.17 1.68
C ALA A 123 9.96 2.85 0.99
N LEU A 124 8.87 3.07 1.72
CA LEU A 124 7.66 3.72 1.20
C LEU A 124 7.63 5.16 1.71
N PRO A 125 7.97 6.16 0.88
CA PRO A 125 7.98 7.55 1.30
C PRO A 125 6.55 8.05 1.52
N PHE A 126 6.39 8.89 2.54
CA PHE A 126 5.12 9.50 2.89
C PHE A 126 5.32 10.86 3.57
N ARG A 127 4.25 11.67 3.55
CA ARG A 127 4.13 12.91 4.30
C ARG A 127 2.99 12.81 5.30
N GLU A 128 3.20 13.23 6.54
CA GLU A 128 2.15 13.26 7.55
C GLU A 128 1.04 14.26 7.16
N LEU A 129 -0.22 13.87 7.34
CA LEU A 129 -1.38 14.72 7.07
C LEU A 129 -2.04 15.16 8.38
N ALA A 130 -2.52 14.20 9.17
CA ALA A 130 -3.16 14.45 10.47
C ALA A 130 -3.26 13.14 11.26
N GLY A 131 -2.85 13.13 12.52
CA GLY A 131 -2.84 11.91 13.34
C GLY A 131 -2.05 10.79 12.65
N GLU A 132 -2.67 9.62 12.48
CA GLU A 132 -2.08 8.48 11.75
C GLU A 132 -2.31 8.53 10.23
N LEU A 133 -2.93 9.59 9.69
CA LEU A 133 -3.12 9.73 8.25
C LEU A 133 -1.87 10.31 7.59
N VAL A 134 -1.48 9.67 6.50
CA VAL A 134 -0.32 10.06 5.69
C VAL A 134 -0.71 10.17 4.21
N VAL A 135 0.00 11.02 3.49
CA VAL A 135 -0.02 11.11 2.04
C VAL A 135 1.12 10.27 1.49
N THR A 136 0.82 9.34 0.60
CA THR A 136 1.79 8.60 -0.21
C THR A 136 1.50 8.80 -1.70
N LEU A 137 2.33 8.24 -2.56
CA LEU A 137 2.21 8.33 -4.01
C LEU A 137 1.84 6.98 -4.59
N ALA A 138 0.97 7.00 -5.58
CA ALA A 138 0.59 5.82 -6.30
C ALA A 138 0.65 6.02 -7.82
N LEU A 139 0.96 4.94 -8.51
CA LEU A 139 0.79 4.81 -9.95
C LEU A 139 -0.50 4.05 -10.22
N ASP A 140 -1.45 4.74 -10.83
CA ASP A 140 -2.78 4.23 -11.19
C ASP A 140 -2.78 3.75 -12.64
N SER A 141 -2.67 2.45 -12.85
CA SER A 141 -2.86 1.85 -14.17
C SER A 141 -4.31 1.37 -14.33
N GLU A 142 -4.69 0.98 -15.54
CA GLU A 142 -6.04 0.48 -15.83
C GLU A 142 -6.45 -0.71 -14.95
N THR A 143 -5.48 -1.43 -14.38
CA THR A 143 -5.73 -2.69 -13.70
C THR A 143 -5.12 -2.79 -12.30
N THR A 144 -4.23 -1.88 -11.92
CA THR A 144 -3.63 -1.88 -10.57
C THR A 144 -3.31 -0.47 -10.09
N ILE A 145 -3.37 -0.31 -8.77
CA ILE A 145 -2.89 0.85 -8.05
C ILE A 145 -1.65 0.42 -7.28
N GLN A 146 -0.48 0.88 -7.71
CA GLN A 146 0.79 0.57 -7.08
C GLN A 146 1.27 1.74 -6.23
N THR A 147 1.56 1.51 -4.95
CA THR A 147 2.24 2.52 -4.11
C THR A 147 3.71 2.62 -4.54
N LEU A 148 4.22 3.84 -4.73
CA LEU A 148 5.61 4.07 -5.11
C LEU A 148 6.54 3.91 -3.91
N ALA A 149 7.68 3.26 -4.16
CA ALA A 149 8.80 3.19 -3.25
C ALA A 149 9.80 4.33 -3.50
N GLU A 150 10.69 4.56 -2.54
CA GLU A 150 11.76 5.56 -2.64
C GLU A 150 12.69 5.28 -3.83
N ALA A 151 12.90 3.99 -4.14
CA ALA A 151 13.67 3.57 -5.31
C ALA A 151 13.04 4.01 -6.65
N ASP A 152 11.71 4.07 -6.75
CA ASP A 152 11.02 4.52 -7.96
C ASP A 152 11.27 6.02 -8.19
N LEU A 153 11.19 6.83 -7.12
CA LEU A 153 11.46 8.26 -7.18
C LEU A 153 12.93 8.55 -7.49
N ALA A 154 13.85 7.80 -6.86
CA ALA A 154 15.28 7.89 -7.12
C ALA A 154 15.61 7.55 -8.58
N ALA A 155 14.96 6.52 -9.15
CA ALA A 155 15.12 6.16 -10.56
C ALA A 155 14.65 7.28 -11.51
N TRP A 156 13.61 8.03 -11.12
CA TRP A 156 13.14 9.20 -11.87
C TRP A 156 13.97 10.46 -11.60
N GLY A 157 14.89 10.44 -10.64
CA GLY A 157 15.70 11.59 -10.26
C GLY A 157 14.91 12.72 -9.61
N VAL A 158 13.80 12.41 -8.93
CA VAL A 158 12.94 13.40 -8.26
C VAL A 158 12.78 13.08 -6.77
N ASP A 159 12.57 14.11 -5.96
CA ASP A 159 12.19 13.92 -4.56
C ASP A 159 10.67 13.72 -4.38
N PHE A 160 10.30 13.31 -3.17
CA PHE A 160 8.90 13.04 -2.83
C PHE A 160 8.02 14.27 -2.99
N ASP A 161 8.47 15.45 -2.55
CA ASP A 161 7.65 16.66 -2.55
C ASP A 161 7.35 17.12 -3.98
N THR A 162 8.35 17.11 -4.86
CA THR A 162 8.17 17.41 -6.30
C THR A 162 7.17 16.45 -6.94
N ALA A 163 7.30 15.15 -6.67
CA ALA A 163 6.36 14.16 -7.18
C ALA A 163 4.95 14.33 -6.57
N CYS A 164 4.84 14.71 -5.29
CA CYS A 164 3.59 14.94 -4.60
C CYS A 164 2.84 16.16 -5.13
N GLU A 165 3.53 17.27 -5.41
CA GLU A 165 2.95 18.42 -6.07
C GLU A 165 2.37 18.06 -7.45
N ARG A 166 3.12 17.31 -8.25
CA ARG A 166 2.66 16.81 -9.55
C ARG A 166 1.43 15.90 -9.40
N ALA A 167 1.44 15.02 -8.40
CA ALA A 167 0.34 14.13 -8.11
C ALA A 167 -0.93 14.90 -7.71
N ILE A 168 -0.82 15.89 -6.82
CA ILE A 168 -1.95 16.75 -6.42
C ILE A 168 -2.50 17.52 -7.62
N ALA A 169 -1.63 18.01 -8.52
CA ALA A 169 -2.06 18.64 -9.76
C ALA A 169 -2.80 17.67 -10.69
N ASN A 170 -2.35 16.41 -10.79
CA ASN A 170 -3.06 15.35 -11.52
C ASN A 170 -4.43 15.06 -10.91
N LEU A 171 -4.52 14.96 -9.58
CA LEU A 171 -5.78 14.74 -8.88
C LEU A 171 -6.76 15.88 -9.14
N ARG A 172 -6.31 17.13 -9.02
CA ARG A 172 -7.14 18.31 -9.33
C ARG A 172 -7.67 18.27 -10.76
N ARG A 173 -6.88 17.81 -11.73
CA ARG A 173 -7.30 17.66 -13.14
C ARG A 173 -8.35 16.56 -13.35
N ARG A 174 -8.37 15.51 -12.51
CA ARG A 174 -9.42 14.48 -12.56
C ARG A 174 -10.79 15.03 -12.18
N GLY A 175 -10.81 16.11 -11.40
CA GLY A 175 -12.03 16.72 -10.89
C GLY A 175 -12.43 16.15 -9.53
N LEU A 176 -13.36 16.85 -8.88
CA LEU A 176 -13.87 16.43 -7.58
C LEU A 176 -14.95 15.35 -7.75
N PRO A 177 -14.98 14.32 -6.88
CA PRO A 177 -16.07 13.37 -6.86
C PRO A 177 -17.37 14.06 -6.44
N ALA A 178 -18.50 13.50 -6.86
CA ALA A 178 -19.79 13.87 -6.30
C ALA A 178 -19.87 13.35 -4.85
N MET A 179 -19.95 14.27 -3.90
CA MET A 179 -20.11 13.96 -2.49
C MET A 179 -21.58 14.02 -2.09
N GLU A 180 -22.01 13.09 -1.24
CA GLU A 180 -23.34 13.07 -0.64
C GLU A 180 -23.23 12.97 0.88
N GLU A 181 -24.17 13.60 1.57
CA GLU A 181 -24.26 13.49 3.03
C GLU A 181 -24.95 12.16 3.37
N LEU A 182 -24.19 11.24 3.96
CA LEU A 182 -24.66 9.91 4.35
C LEU A 182 -25.38 9.94 5.71
N ALA A 183 -24.96 10.86 6.57
CA ALA A 183 -25.56 11.18 7.86
C ALA A 183 -25.16 12.62 8.23
N PRO A 184 -25.81 13.30 9.19
CA PRO A 184 -25.46 14.67 9.56
C PRO A 184 -23.96 14.86 9.84
N GLY A 185 -23.28 15.63 8.99
CA GLY A 185 -21.84 15.88 9.09
C GLY A 185 -20.92 14.78 8.55
N LEU A 186 -21.46 13.69 8.00
CA LEU A 186 -20.72 12.59 7.40
C LEU A 186 -20.95 12.57 5.88
N TYR A 187 -19.88 12.76 5.13
CA TYR A 187 -19.91 12.80 3.67
C TYR A 187 -19.19 11.60 3.06
N GLY A 188 -19.76 11.04 1.99
CA GLY A 188 -19.15 9.98 1.20
C GLY A 188 -19.22 10.30 -0.29
N SER A 189 -18.34 9.68 -1.08
CA SER A 189 -18.40 9.79 -2.53
C SER A 189 -19.36 8.77 -3.12
N ARG A 190 -20.22 9.22 -4.03
CA ARG A 190 -21.08 8.32 -4.79
C ARG A 190 -20.26 7.58 -5.86
N GLY A 191 -20.34 6.24 -5.89
CA GLY A 191 -19.73 5.43 -6.95
C GLY A 191 -18.37 4.78 -6.64
N GLY A 192 -17.89 4.86 -5.40
CA GLY A 192 -16.74 4.08 -4.95
C GLY A 192 -15.40 4.48 -5.56
N ASP A 193 -15.22 5.76 -5.91
CA ASP A 193 -13.94 6.29 -6.40
C ASP A 193 -12.83 6.06 -5.34
N PRO A 194 -11.79 5.27 -5.64
CA PRO A 194 -10.72 4.97 -4.69
C PRO A 194 -9.90 6.21 -4.30
N TYR A 195 -10.03 7.33 -5.03
CA TYR A 195 -9.35 8.60 -4.78
C TYR A 195 -10.25 9.66 -4.15
N ALA A 196 -11.50 9.34 -3.81
CA ALA A 196 -12.40 10.29 -3.17
C ALA A 196 -11.82 10.88 -1.88
N VAL A 197 -11.20 10.03 -1.06
CA VAL A 197 -10.53 10.47 0.17
C VAL A 197 -9.34 11.38 -0.16
N SER A 198 -8.56 11.06 -1.19
CA SER A 198 -7.42 11.89 -1.62
C SER A 198 -7.83 13.31 -2.01
N CYS A 199 -9.09 13.54 -2.40
CA CYS A 199 -9.59 14.88 -2.69
C CYS A 199 -9.67 15.78 -1.44
N LEU A 200 -9.50 15.26 -0.22
CA LEU A 200 -9.26 16.08 0.99
C LEU A 200 -7.96 16.91 0.90
N LEU A 201 -7.03 16.54 0.02
CA LEU A 201 -5.83 17.33 -0.28
C LEU A 201 -6.14 18.58 -1.14
N LEU A 202 -7.35 18.66 -1.69
CA LEU A 202 -7.82 19.75 -2.54
C LEU A 202 -8.69 20.69 -1.69
N PRO A 203 -8.25 21.94 -1.43
CA PRO A 203 -9.05 22.93 -0.71
C PRO A 203 -10.44 23.17 -1.33
N GLU A 204 -10.56 22.92 -2.63
CA GLU A 204 -11.80 23.00 -3.39
C GLU A 204 -12.87 22.04 -2.85
N LEU A 205 -12.49 20.82 -2.43
CA LEU A 205 -13.42 19.87 -1.84
C LEU A 205 -13.95 20.37 -0.50
N THR A 206 -13.04 20.74 0.41
CA THR A 206 -13.42 21.19 1.76
C THR A 206 -14.26 22.46 1.72
N SER A 207 -14.01 23.34 0.74
CA SER A 207 -14.79 24.57 0.55
C SER A 207 -16.17 24.32 -0.04
N SER A 208 -16.36 23.20 -0.75
CA SER A 208 -17.65 22.82 -1.36
C SER A 208 -18.62 22.15 -0.38
N LEU A 209 -18.13 21.67 0.76
CA LEU A 209 -18.90 20.95 1.76
C LEU A 209 -19.20 21.84 2.98
N PRO A 210 -20.38 21.73 3.60
CA PRO A 210 -20.73 22.51 4.79
C PRO A 210 -20.09 21.91 6.06
N LEU A 211 -18.76 21.77 6.05
CA LEU A 211 -17.99 21.21 7.15
C LEU A 211 -17.87 22.23 8.29
N ARG A 212 -17.94 21.75 9.54
CA ARG A 212 -17.72 22.57 10.75
C ARG A 212 -16.33 22.24 11.31
N GLY A 213 -15.40 23.19 11.26
CA GLY A 213 -14.06 23.09 11.84
C GLY A 213 -13.07 24.10 11.24
N GLU A 214 -12.05 24.52 12.00
CA GLU A 214 -10.96 25.33 11.46
C GLU A 214 -10.07 24.45 10.56
N GLY A 215 -9.88 24.87 9.30
CA GLY A 215 -9.07 24.13 8.34
C GLY A 215 -7.60 24.04 8.77
N HIS A 216 -7.08 22.82 8.92
CA HIS A 216 -5.65 22.62 9.20
C HIS A 216 -4.82 23.02 7.99
N ARG A 217 -4.00 24.07 8.12
CA ARG A 217 -3.09 24.56 7.07
C ARG A 217 -1.74 23.85 7.24
N GLN A 218 -1.29 23.09 6.23
CA GLN A 218 -0.01 22.37 6.32
C GLN A 218 1.18 23.34 6.47
N PRO A 219 2.12 23.10 7.40
CA PRO A 219 3.37 23.85 7.47
C PRO A 219 4.32 23.45 6.33
N SER A 220 4.93 24.44 5.68
CA SER A 220 5.93 24.22 4.62
C SER A 220 7.31 23.92 5.20
N GLY A 221 7.84 22.75 4.89
CA GLY A 221 9.20 22.31 5.21
C GLY A 221 9.22 21.02 6.01
N PHE A 222 9.47 19.88 5.36
CA PHE A 222 9.63 18.60 6.06
C PHE A 222 10.70 17.71 5.42
N ARG A 223 11.34 16.89 6.25
CA ARG A 223 12.35 15.88 5.89
C ARG A 223 11.70 14.49 5.95
N PRO A 224 11.75 13.67 4.89
CA PRO A 224 11.15 12.34 4.91
C PRO A 224 11.74 11.49 6.06
N VAL A 225 10.87 10.83 6.82
CA VAL A 225 11.27 9.82 7.81
C VAL A 225 11.24 8.47 7.10
N ALA A 226 12.41 7.97 6.70
CA ALA A 226 12.54 6.60 6.25
C ALA A 226 12.13 5.65 7.39
N ALA A 227 11.26 4.67 7.09
CA ALA A 227 10.92 3.63 8.02
C ALA A 227 12.21 2.85 8.39
N GLY A 228 12.69 3.04 9.61
CA GLY A 228 13.90 2.42 10.11
C GLY A 228 13.84 0.90 10.07
N ARG A 229 14.98 0.27 9.78
CA ARG A 229 15.19 -1.18 9.81
C ARG A 229 14.66 -1.76 11.13
N LEU A 230 13.62 -2.59 11.06
CA LEU A 230 13.30 -3.55 12.13
C LEU A 230 14.35 -4.67 12.08
N ALA A 231 15.48 -4.43 12.73
CA ALA A 231 16.47 -5.47 12.98
C ALA A 231 16.00 -6.37 14.14
N GLY A 232 15.77 -7.64 13.83
CA GLY A 232 16.04 -8.76 14.74
C GLY A 232 14.94 -9.14 15.75
N PHE A 233 13.98 -9.95 15.30
CA PHE A 233 13.34 -10.95 16.17
C PHE A 233 13.94 -12.33 15.84
N CYS A 234 15.07 -12.66 16.49
CA CYS A 234 15.59 -14.03 16.49
C CYS A 234 14.79 -14.89 17.47
N ARG A 235 14.33 -16.05 16.99
CA ARG A 235 13.64 -17.10 17.75
C ARG A 235 14.47 -17.52 18.96
N ALA A 236 13.85 -17.52 20.15
CA ALA A 236 14.32 -18.29 21.29
C ALA A 236 13.66 -19.67 21.26
N GLY A 237 14.47 -20.71 21.10
CA GLY A 237 14.06 -22.09 21.25
C GLY A 237 15.28 -23.01 21.34
N GLY A 238 15.64 -23.37 22.58
CA GLY A 238 16.31 -24.64 22.90
C GLY A 238 17.85 -24.64 23.00
N ALA A 239 18.30 -24.59 24.26
CA ALA A 239 19.42 -25.34 24.86
C ALA A 239 20.74 -25.55 24.10
N GLY A 240 21.82 -25.00 24.65
CA GLY A 240 23.19 -25.40 24.32
C GLY A 240 24.23 -24.45 24.91
N THR A 241 24.93 -24.91 25.94
CA THR A 241 26.04 -24.27 26.68
C THR A 241 27.17 -23.74 25.78
N ALA A 242 27.69 -22.53 26.07
CA ALA A 242 29.11 -22.22 26.31
C ALA A 242 29.40 -20.71 26.15
N ASP A 243 30.33 -20.24 26.97
CA ASP A 243 30.79 -18.86 27.17
C ASP A 243 31.09 -18.03 25.91
N GLY A 244 30.70 -16.75 25.96
CA GLY A 244 31.13 -15.72 25.02
C GLY A 244 30.60 -14.34 25.43
N GLN A 245 31.45 -13.54 26.06
CA GLN A 245 31.14 -12.20 26.58
C GLN A 245 30.57 -11.27 25.51
N CYS A 246 29.39 -10.69 25.78
CA CYS A 246 28.74 -9.70 24.95
C CYS A 246 28.83 -8.33 25.62
N HIS A 247 29.65 -7.42 25.07
CA HIS A 247 29.72 -6.03 25.49
C HIS A 247 28.39 -5.32 25.18
N ARG A 248 27.58 -5.06 26.22
CA ARG A 248 26.40 -4.20 26.13
C ARG A 248 26.81 -2.74 25.88
N ARG A 249 26.56 -2.22 24.67
CA ARG A 249 26.36 -0.77 24.49
C ARG A 249 24.88 -0.47 24.78
N GLY A 250 24.63 0.28 25.84
CA GLY A 250 23.30 0.75 26.21
C GLY A 250 22.77 1.83 25.24
N PRO A 251 21.45 2.12 25.28
CA PRO A 251 20.83 3.16 24.46
C PRO A 251 21.27 4.56 24.93
N PRO A 252 21.28 5.57 24.03
CA PRO A 252 21.65 6.93 24.40
C PRO A 252 20.60 7.55 25.32
N SER A 253 21.06 8.03 26.46
CA SER A 253 20.32 8.74 27.49
C SER A 253 19.99 10.16 27.03
N ALA A 254 18.71 10.51 26.95
CA ALA A 254 18.26 11.90 26.79
C ALA A 254 16.98 12.14 27.61
N LEU A 255 17.09 11.96 28.93
CA LEU A 255 16.21 12.58 29.91
C LEU A 255 17.11 13.01 31.06
N GLY A 256 17.27 14.34 31.22
CA GLY A 256 17.93 14.92 32.39
C GLY A 256 17.12 14.65 33.66
N PRO A 257 17.73 14.76 34.85
CA PRO A 257 17.07 14.44 36.11
C PRO A 257 15.90 15.40 36.38
N VAL A 258 14.74 14.82 36.71
CA VAL A 258 13.58 15.54 37.24
C VAL A 258 13.82 15.78 38.73
N ASP A 259 13.74 17.05 39.15
CA ASP A 259 13.83 17.49 40.54
C ASP A 259 12.56 17.04 41.31
N PRO A 260 12.69 16.26 42.40
CA PRO A 260 11.55 15.80 43.19
C PRO A 260 10.85 16.90 44.03
N ALA A 261 11.24 18.17 43.94
CA ALA A 261 10.64 19.26 44.73
C ALA A 261 9.38 19.94 44.13
N GLN A 262 8.85 19.51 42.98
CA GLN A 262 7.70 20.19 42.34
C GLN A 262 6.33 19.50 42.45
N CYS A 263 6.21 18.41 43.21
CA CYS A 263 4.92 17.73 43.44
C CYS A 263 4.45 17.87 44.90
N ALA A 264 4.25 19.10 45.36
CA ALA A 264 3.51 19.37 46.60
C ALA A 264 2.84 20.75 46.54
N GLY A 265 1.54 20.77 46.29
CA GLY A 265 0.71 21.96 46.47
C GLY A 265 -0.36 22.08 45.41
N LEU A 266 -1.55 21.57 45.72
CA LEU A 266 -2.84 22.28 45.63
C LEU A 266 -3.96 21.25 45.87
N GLY A 267 -4.22 21.00 47.16
CA GLY A 267 -5.47 20.43 47.64
C GLY A 267 -6.41 21.56 48.07
N HIS A 268 -7.67 21.42 47.69
CA HIS A 268 -8.92 21.94 48.26
C HIS A 268 -8.97 23.36 48.85
N GLY A 269 -9.79 24.17 48.19
CA GLY A 269 -10.64 25.23 48.73
C GLY A 269 -11.88 25.35 47.85
#